data_AF-A0A821TN00-F1
#
_entry.id   AF-A0A821TN00-F1
#
_cell.length_a   1.000
_cell.length_b   1.000
_cell.length_c   1.000
_cell.angle_alpha   90.00
_cell.angle_beta   90.00
_cell.angle_gamma   90.00
#
_symmetry.space_group_name_H-M   'P 1'
#
loop_
_entity.id
_entity.type
_entity.pdbx_description
1 polymer ?
#
loop_
_entity_poly.entity_id
_entity_poly.type
_entity_poly.pdbx_seq_one_letter_code
_entity_poly.pdbx_strand_id
1 'polypeptide(L)' 'GGNGGGLNPYQLNNPFGLFYDELNQIFYISNHDSHSITQWVIGDHEARNIYAGIPGRYGNSSAQLFYPEGI' A
#
# COMPACT_ATOMS: atom_id res chain seq x y z
N GLY A 1 -5.96 -7.99 -8.49
CA GLY A 1 -5.08 -8.54 -7.44
C GLY A 1 -5.28 -10.05 -7.38
N GLY A 2 -4.37 -10.81 -8.00
CA GLY A 2 -4.47 -12.27 -8.12
C GLY A 2 -3.66 -13.07 -7.10
N ASN A 3 -3.06 -12.40 -6.10
CA ASN A 3 -2.14 -13.03 -5.15
C ASN A 3 -2.77 -13.33 -3.78
N GLY A 4 -4.08 -13.11 -3.60
CA GLY A 4 -4.74 -13.20 -2.29
C GLY A 4 -4.30 -12.10 -1.32
N GLY A 5 -4.84 -12.16 -0.10
CA GLY A 5 -4.46 -11.25 1.00
C GLY A 5 -3.11 -11.61 1.59
N GLY A 6 -2.29 -10.61 1.92
CA GLY A 6 -0.99 -10.84 2.57
C GLY A 6 -0.12 -9.59 2.68
N LEU A 7 1.08 -9.78 3.21
CA LEU A 7 2.03 -8.72 3.55
C LEU A 7 3.08 -8.47 2.47
N ASN A 8 3.07 -9.24 1.38
CA ASN A 8 3.99 -9.01 0.28
C ASN A 8 3.64 -7.70 -0.45
N PRO A 9 4.63 -6.99 -1.03
CA PRO A 9 4.39 -5.77 -1.82
C PRO A 9 3.41 -5.96 -3.00
N TYR A 10 3.20 -7.21 -3.42
CA TYR A 10 2.31 -7.61 -4.50
C TYR A 10 0.91 -8.06 -4.04
N GLN A 11 0.60 -7.94 -2.74
CA GLN A 11 -0.67 -8.36 -2.14
C GLN A 11 -1.39 -7.18 -1.48
N LEU A 12 -2.71 -7.17 -1.61
CA LEU A 12 -3.58 -6.23 -0.89
C LEU A 12 -4.21 -6.97 0.28
N ASN A 13 -4.17 -6.38 1.46
CA ASN A 13 -4.69 -6.92 2.70
C ASN A 13 -5.75 -5.97 3.27
N ASN A 14 -7.01 -6.23 2.90
CA ASN A 14 -8.18 -5.45 3.32
C ASN A 14 -8.03 -3.94 3.05
N PRO A 15 -7.81 -3.47 1.81
CA PRO A 15 -7.54 -2.06 1.54
C PRO A 15 -8.77 -1.15 1.72
N PHE A 16 -8.58 0.08 2.22
CA PHE A 16 -9.67 1.04 2.49
C PHE A 16 -9.60 2.35 1.70
N GLY A 17 -8.43 2.69 1.14
CA GLY A 17 -8.22 3.96 0.44
C GLY A 17 -7.51 3.76 -0.90
N LEU A 18 -7.90 4.57 -1.88
CA LEU A 18 -7.28 4.63 -3.21
C LEU A 18 -7.14 6.09 -3.63
N PHE A 19 -5.92 6.50 -3.94
CA PHE A 19 -5.61 7.79 -4.52
C PHE A 19 -4.88 7.59 -5.86
N TYR A 20 -5.22 8.39 -6.87
CA TYR A 20 -4.56 8.34 -8.16
C TYR A 20 -3.81 9.65 -8.42
N ASP A 21 -2.50 9.53 -8.62
CA ASP A 21 -1.65 10.61 -9.07
C ASP A 21 -1.57 10.58 -10.60
N GLU A 22 -2.34 11.45 -11.24
CA GLU A 22 -2.43 11.55 -12.70
C GLU A 22 -1.11 11.99 -13.34
N LEU A 23 -0.31 12.80 -12.63
CA LEU A 23 0.95 13.35 -13.16
C LEU A 23 2.01 12.26 -13.29
N ASN A 24 2.10 11.40 -12.27
CA ASN A 24 3.09 10.32 -12.24
C ASN A 24 2.53 8.96 -12.69
N GLN A 25 1.23 8.87 -12.96
CA GLN A 25 0.50 7.63 -13.29
C GLN A 25 0.66 6.55 -12.22
N ILE A 26 0.50 6.95 -10.95
CA ILE A 26 0.68 6.07 -9.77
C ILE A 26 -0.61 6.00 -8.97
N PHE A 27 -1.05 4.78 -8.63
CA PHE A 27 -2.04 4.57 -7.59
C PHE A 27 -1.36 4.40 -6.23
N TYR A 28 -1.88 5.08 -5.23
CA TYR A 28 -1.55 4.86 -3.83
C TYR A 28 -2.72 4.17 -3.15
N ILE A 29 -2.44 3.09 -2.43
CA ILE A 29 -3.47 2.26 -1.80
C ILE A 29 -3.17 2.18 -0.31
N SER A 30 -4.15 2.57 0.51
CA SER A 30 -4.11 2.38 1.96
C SER A 30 -4.41 0.93 2.29
N ASN A 31 -3.35 0.17 2.55
CA ASN A 31 -3.38 -1.26 2.77
C ASN A 31 -3.56 -1.53 4.29
N HIS A 32 -4.81 -1.44 4.75
CA HIS A 32 -5.21 -1.32 6.15
C HIS A 32 -4.60 -2.40 7.06
N ASP A 33 -4.82 -3.68 6.75
CA ASP A 33 -4.33 -4.80 7.57
C ASP A 33 -2.85 -5.10 7.31
N SER A 34 -2.26 -4.47 6.29
CA SER A 34 -0.81 -4.46 6.09
C SER A 34 -0.14 -3.36 6.92
N HIS A 35 -0.87 -2.35 7.41
CA HIS A 35 -0.28 -1.17 8.04
C HIS A 35 0.72 -0.44 7.13
N SER A 36 0.38 -0.35 5.85
CA SER A 36 1.23 0.27 4.85
C SER A 36 0.42 1.03 3.80
N ILE A 37 1.09 1.92 3.09
CA ILE A 37 0.62 2.51 1.84
C ILE A 37 1.46 1.92 0.71
N THR A 38 0.80 1.35 -0.28
CA THR A 38 1.48 0.74 -1.45
C THR A 38 1.29 1.61 -2.68
N GLN A 39 2.36 1.79 -3.45
CA GLN A 39 2.36 2.46 -4.76
C GLN A 39 2.28 1.44 -5.89
N TRP A 40 1.44 1.71 -6.88
CA TRP A 40 1.23 0.89 -8.06
C TRP A 40 1.33 1.76 -9.31
N VAL A 41 2.40 1.59 -10.07
CA VAL A 41 2.60 2.33 -11.33
C VAL A 41 1.75 1.69 -12.43
N ILE A 42 1.01 2.51 -13.19
CA ILE A 42 0.21 2.01 -14.31
C ILE A 42 1.12 1.56 -15.44
N GLY A 43 0.87 0.37 -15.99
CA GLY A 43 1.62 -0.18 -17.12
C GLY A 43 2.94 -0.85 -16.74
N ASP A 44 3.42 -0.65 -15.51
CA ASP A 44 4.56 -1.39 -14.97
C ASP A 44 4.06 -2.52 -14.07
N HIS A 45 4.15 -3.75 -14.59
CA HIS A 45 3.67 -4.93 -13.88
C HIS A 45 4.57 -5.34 -12.72
N GLU A 46 5.73 -4.70 -12.51
CA GLU A 46 6.71 -5.08 -11.49
C GLU A 46 7.03 -3.94 -10.50
N ALA A 47 6.86 -2.67 -10.88
CA ALA A 47 7.04 -1.54 -9.95
C ALA A 47 5.87 -1.40 -8.97
N ARG A 48 5.91 -2.20 -7.90
CA ARG A 48 5.05 -2.04 -6.71
C ARG A 48 5.92 -1.88 -5.48
N ASN A 49 5.81 -0.71 -4.84
CA ASN A 49 6.65 -0.34 -3.70
C ASN A 49 5.81 -0.02 -2.46
N ILE A 50 6.41 -0.16 -1.29
CA ILE A 50 5.86 0.43 -0.07
C ILE A 50 6.26 1.90 -0.03
N TYR A 51 5.27 2.77 -0.11
CA TYR A 51 5.47 4.22 0.00
C TYR A 51 5.64 4.65 1.45
N ALA A 52 4.86 4.06 2.36
CA ALA A 52 4.91 4.35 3.79
C ALA A 52 4.46 3.14 4.62
N GLY A 53 4.94 3.07 5.87
CA GLY A 53 4.64 1.98 6.80
C GLY A 53 5.52 0.74 6.60
N ILE A 54 5.31 -0.25 7.47
CA ILE A 54 6.01 -1.54 7.43
C ILE A 54 4.93 -2.63 7.40
N PRO A 55 4.82 -3.40 6.30
CA PRO A 55 3.88 -4.51 6.20
C PRO A 55 3.88 -5.42 7.43
N GLY A 56 2.72 -5.56 8.07
CA GLY A 56 2.50 -6.43 9.23
C GLY A 56 3.07 -5.92 10.54
N ARG A 57 3.61 -4.69 10.58
CA ARG A 57 4.22 -4.12 11.78
C ARG A 57 3.64 -2.75 12.12
N TYR A 58 2.55 -2.75 12.85
CA TYR A 58 1.97 -1.52 13.41
C TYR A 58 2.75 -1.02 14.64
N GLY A 59 2.59 0.26 14.95
CA GLY A 59 3.21 0.89 16.11
C GLY A 59 3.26 2.41 15.99
N ASN A 60 3.98 3.03 16.91
CA ASN A 60 4.08 4.49 17.05
C ASN A 60 5.47 5.04 16.69
N SER A 61 6.36 4.22 16.13
CA SER A 61 7.62 4.72 15.58
C SER A 61 7.35 5.48 14.28
N SER A 62 8.29 6.35 13.90
CA SER A 62 8.17 7.20 12.69
C SER A 62 8.03 6.43 11.38
N ALA A 63 8.43 5.15 11.35
CA ALA A 63 8.34 4.30 10.16
C ALA A 63 7.05 3.46 10.10
N GLN A 64 6.23 3.46 11.16
CA GLN A 64 5.07 2.58 11.27
C GLN A 64 3.77 3.35 11.05
N LEU A 65 2.82 2.68 10.42
CA LEU A 65 1.44 3.13 10.33
C LEU A 65 0.56 2.23 11.22
N PHE A 66 -0.64 2.71 11.51
CA PHE A 66 -1.65 1.96 12.25
C PHE A 66 -2.95 2.07 11.48
N TYR A 67 -3.38 0.96 10.87
CA TYR A 67 -4.62 0.85 10.09
C TYR A 67 -4.91 2.04 9.18
N PRO A 68 -4.08 2.31 8.15
CA PRO A 68 -4.31 3.43 7.26
C PRO A 68 -5.60 3.22 6.45
N GLU A 69 -6.46 4.23 6.43
CA GLU A 69 -7.74 4.21 5.68
C GLU A 69 -7.74 5.15 4.46
N GLY A 70 -6.83 6.13 4.41
CA GLY A 70 -6.78 7.13 3.35
C GLY A 70 -5.42 7.83 3.26
N ILE A 71 -5.28 8.67 2.23
CA ILE A 71 -4.10 9.48 1.89
C ILE A 71 -4.56 10.88 1.54
#